data_AF-A0A4U8TNH2-F1
#
_entry.id   AF-A0A4U8TNH2-F1
#
_cell.length_a   1.000
_cell.length_b   1.000
_cell.length_c   1.000
_cell.angle_alpha   90.00
_cell.angle_beta   90.00
_cell.angle_gamma   90.00
#
_symmetry.space_group_name_H-M   'P 1'
#
loop_
_entity.id
_entity.type
_entity.pdbx_description
1 polymer ?
#
loop_
_entity_poly.entity_id
_entity_poly.type
_entity_poly.pdbx_seq_one_letter_code
_entity_poly.pdbx_strand_id
1 'polypeptide(L)'
;MSKKNQSHRLTDQHKESQGVIGIFNDEAQKHDSLVSRVSKDIIECLQKEYPQLSFRYRNVISKGEINTALKKIDKDLGQTLFVPESNIKPDGGLIEVKDDNNQWRIVLVSEAKHQGKDIENIKQGKLVGKNNDQDLMVAGNAIERSHKNISEIANFMLSEAHFPYVLFLEGSNFLTENVSIKRPDGRIIALKYNSGSLNRLDRLTSANYGLPINTNLCRNKFVKSNNRIIMLQAASIFTQGNGECWNKQEMFNIMYDVAKTSLQILASDLFQQITTTNKSEF
;
A
#
# COMPACT_ATOMS: atom_id res chain seq x y z
N MET A 1 8.84 -33.00 -8.59
CA MET A 1 9.70 -32.17 -7.73
C MET A 1 9.90 -30.81 -8.40
N SER A 2 9.18 -29.76 -7.98
CA SER A 2 9.29 -28.43 -8.60
C SER A 2 8.85 -27.33 -7.63
N LYS A 3 9.67 -27.02 -6.62
CA LYS A 3 9.44 -25.86 -5.71
C LYS A 3 10.77 -25.35 -5.14
N LYS A 4 11.60 -24.67 -5.93
CA LYS A 4 12.75 -23.87 -5.42
C LYS A 4 13.14 -22.63 -6.24
N ASN A 5 12.36 -22.22 -7.25
CA ASN A 5 12.79 -21.13 -8.17
C ASN A 5 12.11 -19.77 -7.96
N GLN A 6 11.24 -19.60 -6.96
CA GLN A 6 10.63 -18.29 -6.67
C GLN A 6 11.44 -17.42 -5.70
N SER A 7 12.17 -18.03 -4.75
CA SER A 7 12.93 -17.29 -3.74
C SER A 7 14.19 -16.61 -4.30
N HIS A 8 14.86 -17.22 -5.28
CA HIS A 8 16.07 -16.63 -5.90
C HIS A 8 15.75 -15.34 -6.68
N ARG A 9 14.56 -15.24 -7.26
CA ARG A 9 14.17 -14.11 -8.12
C ARG A 9 13.99 -12.81 -7.32
N LEU A 10 13.54 -12.92 -6.05
CA LEU A 10 13.48 -11.81 -5.10
C LEU A 10 14.89 -11.39 -4.65
N THR A 11 15.80 -12.35 -4.46
CA THR A 11 17.17 -12.05 -3.98
C THR A 11 18.02 -11.33 -5.04
N ASP A 12 17.79 -11.61 -6.33
CA ASP A 12 18.56 -10.98 -7.41
C ASP A 12 18.06 -9.54 -7.70
N GLN A 13 16.77 -9.24 -7.54
CA GLN A 13 16.23 -7.86 -7.59
C GLN A 13 16.76 -6.96 -6.45
N HIS A 14 17.09 -7.57 -5.30
CA HIS A 14 17.68 -6.86 -4.17
C HIS A 14 19.14 -6.45 -4.40
N LYS A 15 19.85 -7.03 -5.38
CA LYS A 15 21.28 -6.71 -5.63
C LYS A 15 21.48 -5.57 -6.63
N GLU A 16 20.59 -5.40 -7.61
CA GLU A 16 20.66 -4.27 -8.56
C GLU A 16 20.23 -2.92 -7.95
N SER A 17 19.51 -2.93 -6.83
CA SER A 17 19.00 -1.72 -6.16
C SER A 17 19.96 -1.13 -5.10
N GLN A 18 21.11 -1.75 -4.84
CA GLN A 18 22.00 -1.43 -3.70
C GLN A 18 23.03 -0.30 -3.93
N GLY A 19 22.71 0.72 -4.73
CA GLY A 19 23.59 1.89 -4.89
C GLY A 19 23.43 2.98 -3.82
N VAL A 20 22.22 3.16 -3.27
CA VAL A 20 21.85 4.40 -2.54
C VAL A 20 21.11 4.14 -1.21
N ILE A 21 20.90 2.88 -0.83
CA ILE A 21 19.93 2.50 0.24
C ILE A 21 20.50 2.67 1.67
N GLY A 22 21.81 2.74 1.84
CA GLY A 22 22.42 2.95 3.15
C GLY A 22 22.67 4.44 3.39
N ILE A 23 21.80 5.10 4.16
CA ILE A 23 21.98 6.31 4.99
C ILE A 23 20.61 7.01 5.05
N PHE A 24 19.76 6.66 6.02
CA PHE A 24 18.65 7.53 6.40
C PHE A 24 18.50 7.54 7.92
N ASN A 25 18.82 8.70 8.50
CA ASN A 25 18.93 8.97 9.93
C ASN A 25 17.58 8.81 10.66
N ASP A 26 17.69 8.42 11.92
CA ASP A 26 16.60 8.09 12.86
C ASP A 26 16.06 9.33 13.60
N GLU A 27 15.87 10.45 12.90
CA GLU A 27 15.38 11.69 13.51
C GLU A 27 14.19 12.29 12.77
N ALA A 28 12.98 11.90 13.21
CA ALA A 28 11.77 12.71 13.01
C ALA A 28 10.71 12.44 14.11
N GLN A 29 10.20 13.53 14.67
CA GLN A 29 9.43 13.65 15.92
C GLN A 29 8.05 12.94 15.95
N LYS A 30 7.81 12.30 17.11
CA LYS A 30 6.61 12.08 17.95
C LYS A 30 5.16 11.92 17.43
N HIS A 31 4.77 12.16 16.17
CA HIS A 31 3.35 11.99 15.77
C HIS A 31 3.08 11.35 14.40
N ASP A 32 4.06 11.28 13.50
CA ASP A 32 3.87 10.65 12.18
C ASP A 32 3.90 9.11 12.25
N SER A 33 2.97 8.47 11.52
CA SER A 33 2.96 7.02 11.32
C SER A 33 4.24 6.55 10.60
N LEU A 34 4.66 5.31 10.85
CA LEU A 34 5.82 4.72 10.18
C LEU A 34 5.70 4.80 8.65
N VAL A 35 4.51 4.49 8.11
CA VAL A 35 4.24 4.52 6.66
C VAL A 35 4.39 5.93 6.07
N SER A 36 3.99 6.98 6.79
CA SER A 36 4.15 8.38 6.34
C SER A 36 5.63 8.78 6.26
N ARG A 37 6.44 8.35 7.25
CA ARG A 37 7.88 8.60 7.24
C ARG A 37 8.55 7.90 6.06
N VAL A 38 8.21 6.63 5.83
CA VAL A 38 8.73 5.87 4.68
C VAL A 38 8.35 6.53 3.35
N SER A 39 7.13 7.05 3.20
CA SER A 39 6.75 7.81 1.99
C SER A 39 7.62 9.05 1.76
N LYS A 40 7.99 9.77 2.83
CA LYS A 40 8.89 10.92 2.73
C LYS A 40 10.30 10.49 2.31
N ASP A 41 10.83 9.42 2.92
CA ASP A 41 12.14 8.85 2.57
C ASP A 41 12.19 8.43 1.08
N ILE A 42 11.09 7.87 0.55
CA ILE A 42 10.99 7.49 -0.86
C ILE A 42 11.05 8.69 -1.78
N ILE A 43 10.43 9.82 -1.42
CA ILE A 43 10.53 11.05 -2.23
C ILE A 43 11.97 11.51 -2.33
N GLU A 44 12.70 11.54 -1.21
CA GLU A 44 14.12 11.91 -1.22
C GLU A 44 14.94 10.96 -2.11
N CYS A 45 14.65 9.66 -2.06
CA CYS A 45 15.30 8.66 -2.91
C CYS A 45 14.98 8.87 -4.40
N LEU A 46 13.71 9.07 -4.75
CA LEU A 46 13.27 9.32 -6.12
C LEU A 46 13.85 10.61 -6.69
N GLN A 47 13.95 11.67 -5.88
CA GLN A 47 14.58 12.93 -6.29
C GLN A 47 16.09 12.78 -6.54
N LYS A 48 16.78 11.94 -5.76
CA LYS A 48 18.21 11.64 -5.99
C LYS A 48 18.42 10.79 -7.25
N GLU A 49 17.54 9.82 -7.51
CA GLU A 49 17.66 8.91 -8.65
C GLU A 49 17.21 9.55 -9.97
N TYR A 50 16.20 10.43 -9.91
CA TYR A 50 15.62 11.12 -11.06
C TYR A 50 15.66 12.65 -10.85
N PRO A 51 16.86 13.28 -10.78
CA PRO A 51 17.02 14.71 -10.48
C PRO A 51 16.31 15.63 -11.49
N GLN A 52 16.04 15.14 -12.69
CA GLN A 52 15.33 15.84 -13.76
C GLN A 52 13.81 15.84 -13.59
N LEU A 53 13.25 14.99 -12.71
CA LEU A 53 11.82 14.90 -12.46
C LEU A 53 11.44 15.68 -11.20
N SER A 54 10.26 16.30 -11.24
CA SER A 54 9.71 16.99 -10.08
C SER A 54 8.74 16.09 -9.33
N PHE A 55 9.04 15.80 -8.06
CA PHE A 55 8.18 15.03 -7.16
C PHE A 55 7.55 15.91 -6.08
N ARG A 56 6.34 15.55 -5.63
CA ARG A 56 5.74 16.16 -4.44
C ARG A 56 5.02 15.12 -3.56
N TYR A 57 4.97 15.44 -2.27
CA TYR A 57 4.16 14.74 -1.27
C TYR A 57 2.83 15.46 -1.06
N ARG A 58 1.75 14.71 -0.91
CA ARG A 58 0.48 15.22 -0.36
C ARG A 58 -0.09 14.23 0.64
N ASN A 59 -0.83 14.72 1.62
CA ASN A 59 -1.51 13.89 2.63
C ASN A 59 -3.05 13.98 2.53
N VAL A 60 -3.58 14.76 1.58
CA VAL A 60 -5.02 14.99 1.40
C VAL A 60 -5.36 15.05 -0.08
N ILE A 61 -6.43 14.36 -0.47
CA ILE A 61 -7.12 14.52 -1.76
C ILE A 61 -8.56 14.93 -1.48
N SER A 62 -8.98 16.03 -2.09
CA SER A 62 -10.37 16.52 -1.94
C SER A 62 -11.33 15.71 -2.81
N LYS A 63 -12.57 15.56 -2.38
CA LYS A 63 -13.61 14.91 -3.19
C LYS A 63 -13.90 15.70 -4.48
N GLY A 64 -13.75 17.03 -4.43
CA GLY A 64 -13.88 17.89 -5.61
C GLY A 64 -12.83 17.59 -6.69
N GLU A 65 -11.59 17.31 -6.29
CA GLU A 65 -10.52 16.90 -7.19
C GLU A 65 -10.80 15.55 -7.86
N ILE A 66 -11.27 14.56 -7.08
CA ILE A 66 -11.69 13.24 -7.60
C ILE A 66 -12.82 13.41 -8.62
N ASN A 67 -13.85 14.19 -8.27
CA ASN A 67 -14.96 14.47 -9.16
C ASN A 67 -14.51 15.18 -10.45
N THR A 68 -13.54 16.09 -10.36
CA THR A 68 -12.98 16.78 -11.53
C THR A 68 -12.23 15.81 -12.45
N ALA A 69 -11.46 14.86 -11.90
CA ALA A 69 -10.80 13.82 -12.68
C ALA A 69 -11.83 12.92 -13.39
N LEU A 70 -12.87 12.48 -12.67
CA LEU A 70 -13.95 11.67 -13.24
C LEU A 70 -14.68 12.38 -14.41
N LYS A 71 -14.96 13.68 -14.27
CA LYS A 71 -15.60 14.49 -15.33
C LYS A 71 -14.77 14.62 -16.60
N LYS A 72 -13.44 14.51 -16.51
CA LYS A 72 -12.57 14.49 -17.69
C LYS A 72 -12.72 13.19 -18.50
N ILE A 73 -13.17 12.10 -17.86
CA ILE A 73 -13.40 10.80 -18.49
C ILE A 73 -14.80 10.74 -19.10
N ASP A 74 -15.81 11.12 -18.31
CA ASP A 74 -17.19 11.15 -18.75
C ASP A 74 -17.96 12.24 -18.00
N LYS A 75 -18.73 13.05 -18.74
CA LYS A 75 -19.46 14.22 -18.22
C LYS A 75 -20.53 13.86 -17.17
N ASP A 76 -20.99 12.61 -17.13
CA ASP A 76 -22.02 12.13 -16.21
C ASP A 76 -21.42 11.59 -14.89
N LEU A 77 -20.09 11.47 -14.79
CA LEU A 77 -19.40 11.03 -13.57
C LEU A 77 -19.04 12.20 -12.64
N GLY A 78 -18.81 11.94 -11.36
CA GLY A 78 -18.34 12.95 -10.40
C GLY A 78 -19.35 14.08 -10.10
N GLN A 79 -20.65 13.84 -10.24
CA GLN A 79 -21.69 14.88 -10.14
C GLN A 79 -22.04 15.29 -8.71
N THR A 80 -21.83 14.41 -7.74
CA THR A 80 -22.30 14.60 -6.36
C THR A 80 -21.20 15.10 -5.44
N LEU A 81 -21.48 16.18 -4.70
CA LEU A 81 -20.65 16.67 -3.60
C LEU A 81 -21.56 17.36 -2.56
N PHE A 82 -21.91 16.64 -1.50
CA PHE A 82 -22.82 17.15 -0.46
C PHE A 82 -22.12 18.05 0.56
N VAL A 83 -20.85 17.77 0.85
CA VAL A 83 -20.03 18.53 1.80
C VAL A 83 -18.78 19.00 1.03
N PRO A 84 -18.64 20.31 0.73
CA PRO A 84 -17.55 20.85 -0.09
C PRO A 84 -16.14 20.51 0.41
N GLU A 85 -15.97 20.45 1.73
CA GLU A 85 -14.68 20.20 2.39
C GLU A 85 -14.32 18.71 2.46
N SER A 86 -15.16 17.82 1.91
CA SER A 86 -14.93 16.37 1.92
C SER A 86 -13.59 16.00 1.31
N ASN A 87 -12.84 15.15 2.01
CA ASN A 87 -11.53 14.69 1.57
C ASN A 87 -11.22 13.28 2.10
N ILE A 88 -10.23 12.64 1.49
CA ILE A 88 -9.59 11.43 1.99
C ILE A 88 -8.15 11.75 2.42
N LYS A 89 -7.69 11.05 3.46
CA LYS A 89 -6.35 11.18 4.03
C LYS A 89 -5.75 9.78 4.23
N PRO A 90 -5.04 9.24 3.22
CA PRO A 90 -4.28 8.00 3.39
C PRO A 90 -3.18 8.21 4.44
N ASP A 91 -3.01 7.25 5.36
CA ASP A 91 -2.09 7.40 6.51
C ASP A 91 -0.62 7.59 6.08
N GLY A 92 -0.23 7.05 4.93
CA GLY A 92 1.08 7.24 4.32
C GLY A 92 1.13 8.32 3.23
N GLY A 93 0.02 9.01 3.00
CA GLY A 93 -0.11 10.04 1.97
C GLY A 93 -0.01 9.48 0.55
N LEU A 94 0.32 10.39 -0.38
CA LEU A 94 0.54 10.11 -1.78
C LEU A 94 1.79 10.84 -2.28
N ILE A 95 2.44 10.22 -3.26
CA ILE A 95 3.57 10.78 -4.00
C ILE A 95 3.12 10.97 -5.44
N GLU A 96 3.42 12.14 -6.00
CA GLU A 96 3.17 12.45 -7.40
C GLU A 96 4.45 12.88 -8.11
N VAL A 97 4.52 12.60 -9.41
CA VAL A 97 5.52 13.13 -10.33
C VAL A 97 4.84 14.08 -11.31
N LYS A 98 5.54 15.15 -11.71
CA LYS A 98 5.05 16.05 -12.76
C LYS A 98 5.41 15.50 -14.14
N ASP A 99 4.42 15.34 -15.01
CA ASP A 99 4.62 14.88 -16.38
C ASP A 99 4.99 16.01 -17.35
N ASP A 100 5.35 15.64 -18.59
CA ASP A 100 5.77 16.56 -19.65
C ASP A 100 4.67 17.57 -20.02
N ASN A 101 3.40 17.26 -19.71
CA ASN A 101 2.23 18.12 -19.91
C ASN A 101 1.89 18.96 -18.66
N ASN A 102 2.82 19.06 -17.71
CA ASN A 102 2.67 19.74 -16.44
C ASN A 102 1.54 19.21 -15.55
N GLN A 103 1.06 17.97 -15.77
CA GLN A 103 0.09 17.32 -14.90
C GLN A 103 0.81 16.54 -13.80
N TRP A 104 0.23 16.54 -12.60
CA TRP A 104 0.72 15.71 -11.50
C TRP A 104 0.10 14.32 -11.59
N ARG A 105 0.95 13.31 -11.63
CA ARG A 105 0.58 11.90 -11.80
C ARG A 105 0.97 11.13 -10.55
N ILE A 106 0.03 10.41 -9.94
CA ILE A 106 0.31 9.65 -8.72
C ILE A 106 1.26 8.49 -9.06
N VAL A 107 2.34 8.37 -8.28
CA VAL A 107 3.28 7.24 -8.36
C VAL A 107 3.19 6.29 -7.17
N LEU A 108 2.64 6.74 -6.04
CA LEU A 108 2.44 5.91 -4.86
C LEU A 108 1.31 6.47 -3.99
N VAL A 109 0.47 5.58 -3.46
CA VAL A 109 -0.41 5.84 -2.32
C VAL A 109 -0.22 4.73 -1.31
N SER A 110 -0.02 5.06 -0.04
CA SER A 110 0.25 4.08 1.00
C SER A 110 -0.65 4.25 2.22
N GLU A 111 -1.09 3.13 2.78
CA GLU A 111 -1.91 3.08 3.98
C GLU A 111 -1.49 1.89 4.85
N ALA A 112 -1.52 2.05 6.17
CA ALA A 112 -1.20 0.99 7.11
C ALA A 112 -2.37 0.80 8.07
N LYS A 113 -2.80 -0.45 8.28
CA LYS A 113 -3.91 -0.79 9.17
C LYS A 113 -3.49 -1.86 10.16
N HIS A 114 -3.79 -1.59 11.42
CA HIS A 114 -3.58 -2.50 12.53
C HIS A 114 -4.92 -3.05 13.02
N GLN A 115 -5.07 -4.38 13.11
CA GLN A 115 -6.24 -5.00 13.73
C GLN A 115 -5.89 -6.31 14.44
N GLY A 116 -6.45 -6.46 15.65
CA GLY A 116 -6.28 -7.64 16.48
C GLY A 116 -5.05 -7.55 17.38
N LYS A 117 -5.29 -7.40 18.68
CA LYS A 117 -4.27 -7.26 19.72
C LYS A 117 -4.00 -8.55 20.50
N ASP A 118 -4.46 -9.69 19.97
CA ASP A 118 -4.42 -10.97 20.69
C ASP A 118 -2.98 -11.38 21.03
N ILE A 119 -2.02 -11.14 20.12
CA ILE A 119 -0.60 -11.42 20.36
C ILE A 119 -0.07 -10.61 21.56
N GLU A 120 -0.33 -9.30 21.62
CA GLU A 120 0.14 -8.47 22.74
C GLU A 120 -0.56 -8.83 24.04
N ASN A 121 -1.88 -9.06 24.01
CA ASN A 121 -2.67 -9.44 25.18
C ASN A 121 -2.18 -10.76 25.79
N ILE A 122 -1.92 -11.78 24.96
CA ILE A 122 -1.40 -13.07 25.41
C ILE A 122 0.00 -12.91 26.02
N LYS A 123 0.90 -12.16 25.37
CA LYS A 123 2.25 -11.88 25.89
C LYS A 123 2.21 -11.16 27.25
N GLN A 124 1.22 -10.30 27.47
CA GLN A 124 1.01 -9.57 28.73
C GLN A 124 0.23 -10.38 29.78
N GLY A 125 -0.26 -11.57 29.46
CA GLY A 125 -1.11 -12.35 30.36
C GLY A 125 -2.49 -11.74 30.59
N LYS A 126 -2.94 -10.84 29.71
CA LYS A 126 -4.25 -10.20 29.79
C LYS A 126 -5.33 -11.16 29.26
N LEU A 127 -6.46 -11.22 29.94
CA LEU A 127 -7.68 -11.87 29.45
C LEU A 127 -8.61 -10.80 28.87
N VAL A 128 -9.44 -11.21 27.92
CA VAL A 128 -10.36 -10.36 27.17
C VAL A 128 -11.78 -10.95 27.20
N GLY A 129 -12.70 -10.34 26.47
CA GLY A 129 -14.12 -10.70 26.47
C GLY A 129 -14.92 -9.94 27.53
N LYS A 130 -16.25 -10.02 27.47
CA LYS A 130 -17.16 -9.28 28.35
C LYS A 130 -16.89 -9.54 29.84
N ASN A 131 -16.49 -10.76 30.16
CA ASN A 131 -16.22 -11.21 31.53
C ASN A 131 -14.72 -11.26 31.86
N ASN A 132 -13.83 -10.81 30.96
CA ASN A 132 -12.37 -10.94 31.09
C ASN A 132 -11.89 -12.38 31.38
N ASP A 133 -12.46 -13.34 30.67
CA ASP A 133 -12.27 -14.78 30.86
C ASP A 133 -11.71 -15.49 29.62
N GLN A 134 -11.53 -14.77 28.51
CA GLN A 134 -11.10 -15.34 27.23
C GLN A 134 -9.64 -14.99 26.92
N ASP A 135 -8.93 -15.92 26.28
CA ASP A 135 -7.58 -15.68 25.78
C ASP A 135 -7.57 -14.89 24.45
N LEU A 136 -8.67 -14.94 23.68
CA LEU A 136 -8.81 -14.34 22.35
C LEU A 136 -10.05 -13.47 22.24
N MET A 137 -9.95 -12.37 21.50
CA MET A 137 -11.07 -11.53 21.13
C MET A 137 -11.65 -11.99 19.78
N VAL A 138 -12.97 -12.00 19.66
CA VAL A 138 -13.61 -12.18 18.34
C VAL A 138 -13.33 -10.94 17.50
N ALA A 139 -12.70 -11.15 16.34
CA ALA A 139 -12.28 -10.06 15.48
C ALA A 139 -13.47 -9.24 14.94
N GLY A 140 -13.37 -7.92 15.01
CA GLY A 140 -14.35 -7.00 14.42
C GLY A 140 -14.22 -6.86 12.90
N ASN A 141 -14.97 -5.92 12.33
CA ASN A 141 -15.07 -5.67 10.89
C ASN A 141 -14.54 -4.28 10.47
N ALA A 142 -13.84 -3.56 11.36
CA ALA A 142 -13.42 -2.18 11.12
C ALA A 142 -12.48 -2.02 9.91
N ILE A 143 -11.76 -3.09 9.55
CA ILE A 143 -10.87 -3.16 8.40
C ILE A 143 -11.59 -2.99 7.04
N GLU A 144 -12.89 -3.26 6.96
CA GLU A 144 -13.68 -3.10 5.73
C GLU A 144 -13.70 -1.64 5.24
N ARG A 145 -13.45 -0.67 6.14
CA ARG A 145 -13.36 0.76 5.79
C ARG A 145 -12.22 1.08 4.82
N SER A 146 -11.19 0.22 4.71
CA SER A 146 -10.09 0.41 3.75
C SER A 146 -10.58 0.47 2.30
N HIS A 147 -11.65 -0.27 1.97
CA HIS A 147 -12.25 -0.25 0.62
C HIS A 147 -12.69 1.14 0.17
N LYS A 148 -13.11 2.00 1.11
CA LYS A 148 -13.56 3.36 0.77
C LYS A 148 -12.40 4.17 0.16
N ASN A 149 -11.23 4.20 0.80
CA ASN A 149 -10.09 4.95 0.29
C ASN A 149 -9.55 4.33 -1.02
N ILE A 150 -9.53 2.99 -1.12
CA ILE A 150 -9.14 2.28 -2.36
C ILE A 150 -10.03 2.70 -3.53
N SER A 151 -11.36 2.66 -3.36
CA SER A 151 -12.31 3.07 -4.40
C SER A 151 -12.17 4.54 -4.79
N GLU A 152 -11.91 5.43 -3.83
CA GLU A 152 -11.72 6.86 -4.10
C GLU A 152 -10.47 7.13 -4.95
N ILE A 153 -9.35 6.45 -4.65
CA ILE A 153 -8.13 6.57 -5.48
C ILE A 153 -8.32 5.87 -6.82
N ALA A 154 -9.02 4.74 -6.88
CA ALA A 154 -9.30 4.03 -8.13
C ALA A 154 -10.09 4.93 -9.10
N ASN A 155 -11.11 5.63 -8.57
CA ASN A 155 -11.87 6.64 -9.31
C ASN A 155 -10.99 7.82 -9.76
N PHE A 156 -10.12 8.31 -8.88
CA PHE A 156 -9.22 9.42 -9.22
C PHE A 156 -8.23 9.06 -10.34
N MET A 157 -7.78 7.80 -10.36
CA MET A 157 -6.83 7.25 -11.32
C MET A 157 -7.50 6.41 -12.40
N LEU A 158 -8.80 6.62 -12.68
CA LEU A 158 -9.55 5.78 -13.62
C LEU A 158 -9.02 5.88 -15.07
N SER A 159 -8.36 6.97 -15.42
CA SER A 159 -7.68 7.16 -16.72
C SER A 159 -6.27 6.56 -16.77
N GLU A 160 -5.75 6.06 -15.65
CA GLU A 160 -4.36 5.59 -15.53
C GLU A 160 -4.24 4.08 -15.84
N ALA A 161 -3.10 3.69 -16.41
CA ALA A 161 -2.77 2.29 -16.68
C ALA A 161 -2.07 1.58 -15.49
N HIS A 162 -1.93 2.28 -14.37
CA HIS A 162 -1.40 1.77 -13.12
C HIS A 162 -2.27 2.17 -11.92
N PHE A 163 -2.16 1.41 -10.84
CA PHE A 163 -2.85 1.64 -9.58
C PHE A 163 -1.90 1.35 -8.40
N PRO A 164 -1.06 2.33 -8.02
CA PRO A 164 0.01 2.14 -7.04
C PRO A 164 -0.48 2.30 -5.60
N TYR A 165 -1.59 1.64 -5.27
CA TYR A 165 -2.15 1.63 -3.91
C TYR A 165 -1.55 0.48 -3.12
N VAL A 166 -0.84 0.80 -2.04
CA VAL A 166 -0.22 -0.18 -1.13
C VAL A 166 -0.94 -0.16 0.22
N LEU A 167 -1.47 -1.31 0.63
CA LEU A 167 -2.10 -1.49 1.94
C LEU A 167 -1.28 -2.45 2.78
N PHE A 168 -0.67 -1.94 3.85
CA PHE A 168 0.04 -2.73 4.85
C PHE A 168 -0.89 -3.16 5.97
N LEU A 169 -0.88 -4.45 6.29
CA LEU A 169 -1.69 -5.06 7.34
C LEU A 169 -0.79 -5.64 8.43
N GLU A 170 -1.10 -5.33 9.68
CA GLU A 170 -0.41 -5.88 10.85
C GLU A 170 -1.41 -6.25 11.98
N GLY A 171 -0.98 -7.20 12.81
CA GLY A 171 -1.75 -7.70 13.93
C GLY A 171 -2.33 -9.09 13.72
N SER A 172 -2.84 -9.64 14.82
CA SER A 172 -3.28 -11.04 14.92
C SER A 172 -4.46 -11.41 14.02
N ASN A 173 -5.19 -10.45 13.44
CA ASN A 173 -6.30 -10.72 12.53
C ASN A 173 -5.84 -10.94 11.07
N PHE A 174 -4.55 -10.78 10.77
CA PHE A 174 -4.03 -10.89 9.41
C PHE A 174 -2.95 -11.98 9.26
N LEU A 175 -3.02 -13.02 10.09
CA LEU A 175 -2.07 -14.12 10.03
C LEU A 175 -2.15 -14.89 8.70
N THR A 176 -1.00 -15.31 8.18
CA THR A 176 -0.89 -16.25 7.06
C THR A 176 -0.22 -17.55 7.47
N GLU A 177 0.25 -17.65 8.70
CA GLU A 177 0.84 -18.84 9.30
C GLU A 177 0.39 -19.01 10.76
N ASN A 178 0.45 -20.24 11.25
CA ASN A 178 0.10 -20.53 12.64
C ASN A 178 1.18 -19.98 13.58
N VAL A 179 0.77 -19.32 14.65
CA VAL A 179 1.69 -18.72 15.63
C VAL A 179 1.41 -19.33 17.01
N SER A 180 2.46 -19.67 17.75
CA SER A 180 2.34 -20.15 19.14
C SER A 180 2.97 -19.15 20.08
N ILE A 181 2.24 -18.75 21.11
CA ILE A 181 2.63 -17.66 22.01
C ILE A 181 2.55 -18.17 23.44
N LYS A 182 3.65 -18.04 24.16
CA LYS A 182 3.72 -18.41 25.57
C LYS A 182 3.21 -17.25 26.43
N ARG A 183 2.21 -17.52 27.27
CA ARG A 183 1.72 -16.61 28.30
C ARG A 183 2.69 -16.56 29.49
N PRO A 184 2.66 -15.50 30.32
CA PRO A 184 3.45 -15.41 31.55
C PRO A 184 3.20 -16.57 32.53
N ASP A 185 1.99 -17.14 32.54
CA ASP A 185 1.59 -18.29 33.36
C ASP A 185 2.15 -19.64 32.83
N GLY A 186 2.89 -19.63 31.73
CA GLY A 186 3.50 -20.80 31.10
C GLY A 186 2.62 -21.51 30.07
N ARG A 187 1.33 -21.19 29.97
CA ARG A 187 0.44 -21.76 28.95
C ARG A 187 0.87 -21.34 27.55
N ILE A 188 0.79 -22.26 26.59
CA ILE A 188 1.05 -21.97 25.17
C ILE A 188 -0.29 -21.83 24.47
N ILE A 189 -0.54 -20.66 23.89
CA ILE A 189 -1.74 -20.38 23.11
C ILE A 189 -1.38 -20.45 21.63
N ALA A 190 -2.04 -21.34 20.89
CA ALA A 190 -1.86 -21.50 19.46
C ALA A 190 -2.91 -20.69 18.69
N LEU A 191 -2.46 -19.71 17.90
CA LEU A 191 -3.28 -18.95 16.97
C LEU A 191 -3.29 -19.66 15.62
N LYS A 192 -4.47 -20.12 15.19
CA LYS A 192 -4.65 -20.72 13.87
C LYS A 192 -4.98 -19.63 12.85
N TYR A 193 -4.13 -19.48 11.83
CA TYR A 193 -4.30 -18.42 10.84
C TYR A 193 -5.62 -18.56 10.06
N ASN A 194 -6.10 -19.78 9.86
CA ASN A 194 -7.35 -20.07 9.13
C ASN A 194 -8.61 -20.05 10.02
N SER A 195 -8.52 -19.52 11.24
CA SER A 195 -9.69 -19.40 12.13
C SER A 195 -10.57 -18.22 11.73
N GLY A 196 -11.83 -18.46 11.38
CA GLY A 196 -12.80 -17.41 11.05
C GLY A 196 -13.17 -16.48 12.21
N SER A 197 -12.90 -16.86 13.46
CA SER A 197 -13.07 -15.96 14.62
C SER A 197 -11.98 -14.90 14.70
N LEU A 198 -10.83 -15.13 14.05
CA LEU A 198 -9.62 -14.31 14.13
C LEU A 198 -9.31 -13.62 12.79
N ASN A 199 -9.22 -14.38 11.71
CA ASN A 199 -8.70 -13.89 10.43
C ASN A 199 -9.69 -12.97 9.70
N ARG A 200 -9.20 -11.86 9.16
CA ARG A 200 -9.99 -10.87 8.41
C ARG A 200 -9.38 -10.53 7.06
N LEU A 201 -8.39 -11.28 6.55
CA LEU A 201 -7.79 -11.06 5.22
C LEU A 201 -8.84 -11.14 4.11
N ASP A 202 -9.78 -12.09 4.18
CA ASP A 202 -10.85 -12.25 3.18
C ASP A 202 -11.81 -11.06 3.11
N ARG A 203 -11.78 -10.15 4.10
CA ARG A 203 -12.52 -8.88 4.03
C ARG A 203 -11.87 -7.86 3.10
N LEU A 204 -10.66 -8.12 2.61
CA LEU A 204 -9.88 -7.23 1.77
C LEU A 204 -9.56 -7.81 0.39
N THR A 205 -9.65 -9.12 0.19
CA THR A 205 -9.28 -9.78 -1.08
C THR A 205 -10.14 -9.33 -2.27
N SER A 206 -11.30 -8.73 -2.05
CA SER A 206 -12.06 -8.08 -3.14
C SER A 206 -11.36 -6.85 -3.73
N ALA A 207 -10.50 -6.15 -2.96
CA ALA A 207 -9.77 -4.98 -3.43
C ALA A 207 -8.65 -5.32 -4.43
N ASN A 208 -8.27 -6.58 -4.53
CA ASN A 208 -7.28 -7.06 -5.50
C ASN A 208 -7.81 -8.22 -6.36
N TYR A 209 -9.13 -8.44 -6.39
CA TYR A 209 -9.80 -9.49 -7.17
C TYR A 209 -9.34 -10.93 -6.84
N GLY A 210 -8.86 -11.16 -5.62
CA GLY A 210 -8.30 -12.46 -5.21
C GLY A 210 -6.96 -12.78 -5.86
N LEU A 211 -6.25 -11.79 -6.40
CA LEU A 211 -4.86 -11.93 -6.81
C LEU A 211 -3.96 -12.16 -5.58
N PRO A 212 -2.73 -12.71 -5.77
CA PRO A 212 -1.83 -12.97 -4.66
C PRO A 212 -1.57 -11.71 -3.80
N ILE A 213 -1.65 -11.88 -2.49
CA ILE A 213 -1.16 -10.90 -1.52
C ILE A 213 0.38 -10.87 -1.52
N ASN A 214 0.98 -9.92 -0.82
CA ASN A 214 2.43 -9.73 -0.75
C ASN A 214 3.09 -9.60 -2.14
N THR A 215 2.37 -8.98 -3.07
CA THR A 215 2.75 -8.86 -4.48
C THR A 215 2.50 -7.43 -4.95
N ASN A 216 3.45 -6.88 -5.72
CA ASN A 216 3.25 -5.63 -6.43
C ASN A 216 2.26 -5.84 -7.59
N LEU A 217 1.07 -5.26 -7.46
CA LEU A 217 -0.03 -5.31 -8.43
C LEU A 217 -0.26 -3.94 -9.11
N CYS A 218 0.76 -3.07 -9.10
CA CYS A 218 0.68 -1.70 -9.61
C CYS A 218 0.24 -1.63 -11.08
N ARG A 219 0.68 -2.54 -11.94
CA ARG A 219 0.28 -2.56 -13.35
C ARG A 219 -1.16 -3.06 -13.49
N ASN A 220 -2.05 -2.22 -14.05
CA ASN A 220 -3.44 -2.61 -14.23
C ASN A 220 -3.56 -3.82 -15.17
N LYS A 221 -4.49 -4.73 -14.84
CA LYS A 221 -4.75 -5.92 -15.65
C LYS A 221 -5.95 -5.67 -16.56
N PHE A 222 -5.82 -6.02 -17.82
CA PHE A 222 -6.94 -5.98 -18.76
C PHE A 222 -7.48 -7.39 -18.97
N VAL A 223 -8.79 -7.58 -18.75
CA VAL A 223 -9.46 -8.86 -18.94
C VAL A 223 -10.52 -8.75 -20.02
N LYS A 224 -10.70 -9.81 -20.80
CA LYS A 224 -11.73 -9.89 -21.84
C LYS A 224 -12.91 -10.71 -21.35
N SER A 225 -14.12 -10.17 -21.47
CA SER A 225 -15.37 -10.89 -21.18
C SER A 225 -16.46 -10.41 -22.14
N ASN A 226 -17.16 -11.33 -22.80
CA ASN A 226 -18.27 -11.02 -23.73
C ASN A 226 -17.95 -9.90 -24.73
N ASN A 227 -16.78 -9.99 -25.37
CA ASN A 227 -16.25 -9.00 -26.31
C ASN A 227 -16.03 -7.58 -25.74
N ARG A 228 -15.98 -7.44 -24.41
CA ARG A 228 -15.60 -6.22 -23.70
C ARG A 228 -14.22 -6.39 -23.09
N ILE A 229 -13.42 -5.33 -23.14
CA ILE A 229 -12.15 -5.23 -22.42
C ILE A 229 -12.42 -4.43 -21.15
N ILE A 230 -12.06 -4.97 -19.99
CA ILE A 230 -12.27 -4.37 -18.69
C ILE A 230 -10.91 -4.18 -18.04
N MET A 231 -10.60 -2.95 -17.63
CA MET A 231 -9.42 -2.63 -16.83
C MET A 231 -9.69 -2.94 -15.36
N LEU A 232 -8.76 -3.63 -14.71
CA LEU A 232 -8.81 -3.98 -13.29
C LEU A 232 -7.73 -3.19 -12.54
N GLN A 233 -8.14 -2.43 -11.54
CA GLN A 233 -7.27 -1.68 -10.63
C GLN A 233 -7.15 -2.46 -9.32
N ALA A 234 -6.07 -3.23 -9.17
CA ALA A 234 -5.88 -4.13 -8.03
C ALA A 234 -4.96 -3.50 -6.98
N ALA A 235 -5.46 -3.32 -5.75
CA ALA A 235 -4.63 -2.84 -4.66
C ALA A 235 -3.54 -3.87 -4.30
N SER A 236 -2.32 -3.39 -4.04
CA SER A 236 -1.24 -4.25 -3.56
C SER A 236 -1.36 -4.41 -2.04
N ILE A 237 -1.88 -5.56 -1.60
CA ILE A 237 -2.12 -5.86 -0.19
C ILE A 237 -0.93 -6.64 0.36
N PHE A 238 -0.28 -6.09 1.37
CA PHE A 238 0.83 -6.71 2.08
C PHE A 238 0.44 -6.98 3.52
N THR A 239 0.86 -8.14 4.05
CA THR A 239 0.65 -8.50 5.45
C THR A 239 1.87 -9.17 6.04
N GLN A 240 2.12 -8.87 7.32
CA GLN A 240 3.10 -9.57 8.12
C GLN A 240 2.47 -10.85 8.69
N GLY A 241 2.78 -11.98 8.05
CA GLY A 241 2.08 -13.26 8.23
C GLY A 241 2.09 -13.86 9.64
N ASN A 242 3.10 -13.50 10.44
CA ASN A 242 3.27 -13.92 11.83
C ASN A 242 2.63 -12.94 12.83
N GLY A 243 2.00 -11.87 12.34
CA GLY A 243 1.31 -10.85 13.14
C GLY A 243 2.25 -9.86 13.85
N GLU A 244 3.54 -9.85 13.50
CA GLU A 244 4.49 -8.84 13.98
C GLU A 244 4.29 -7.47 13.31
N CYS A 245 4.95 -6.45 13.86
CA CYS A 245 4.96 -5.12 13.29
C CYS A 245 5.84 -5.07 12.03
N TRP A 246 5.52 -4.18 11.11
CA TRP A 246 6.31 -3.97 9.91
C TRP A 246 7.70 -3.37 10.20
N ASN A 247 8.72 -3.88 9.48
CA ASN A 247 10.04 -3.26 9.46
C ASN A 247 10.08 -2.07 8.48
N LYS A 248 10.70 -0.96 8.89
CA LYS A 248 10.84 0.25 8.07
C LYS A 248 11.46 -0.02 6.69
N GLN A 249 12.53 -0.82 6.64
CA GLN A 249 13.25 -1.14 5.41
C GLN A 249 12.42 -2.00 4.46
N GLU A 250 11.66 -2.97 5.01
CA GLU A 250 10.77 -3.80 4.21
C GLU A 250 9.65 -2.97 3.56
N MET A 251 9.02 -2.10 4.34
CA MET A 251 8.01 -1.16 3.82
C MET A 251 8.61 -0.26 2.74
N PHE A 252 9.81 0.28 2.98
CA PHE A 252 10.52 1.12 2.01
C PHE A 252 10.73 0.38 0.70
N ASN A 253 11.30 -0.83 0.74
CA ASN A 253 11.59 -1.62 -0.45
C ASN A 253 10.32 -1.90 -1.27
N ILE A 254 9.23 -2.27 -0.60
CA ILE A 254 7.93 -2.55 -1.24
C ILE A 254 7.37 -1.29 -1.90
N MET A 255 7.29 -0.20 -1.15
CA MET A 255 6.72 1.05 -1.62
C MET A 255 7.56 1.67 -2.76
N TYR A 256 8.89 1.55 -2.67
CA TYR A 256 9.81 2.02 -3.70
C TYR A 256 9.70 1.17 -4.99
N ASP A 257 9.57 -0.15 -4.90
CA ASP A 257 9.31 -1.03 -6.06
C ASP A 257 8.00 -0.66 -6.77
N VAL A 258 6.94 -0.38 -6.01
CA VAL A 258 5.66 0.10 -6.55
C VAL A 258 5.83 1.46 -7.23
N ALA A 259 6.53 2.41 -6.61
CA ALA A 259 6.78 3.73 -7.19
C ALA A 259 7.59 3.64 -8.50
N LYS A 260 8.63 2.80 -8.54
CA LYS A 260 9.42 2.51 -9.75
C LYS A 260 8.54 1.91 -10.85
N THR A 261 7.64 1.00 -10.51
CA THR A 261 6.69 0.42 -11.46
C THR A 261 5.76 1.49 -12.06
N SER A 262 5.27 2.43 -11.24
CA SER A 262 4.49 3.58 -11.73
C SER A 262 5.28 4.42 -12.73
N LEU A 263 6.53 4.77 -12.39
CA LEU A 263 7.40 5.57 -13.28
C LEU A 263 7.67 4.86 -14.61
N GLN A 264 7.86 3.53 -14.60
CA GLN A 264 8.00 2.74 -15.82
C GLN A 264 6.75 2.80 -16.70
N ILE A 265 5.55 2.79 -16.11
CA ILE A 265 4.28 2.87 -16.85
C ILE A 265 4.07 4.28 -17.40
N LEU A 266 4.48 5.31 -16.66
CA LEU A 266 4.42 6.72 -17.05
C LEU A 266 5.57 7.17 -17.96
N ALA A 267 6.49 6.27 -18.34
CA ALA A 267 7.74 6.65 -19.01
C ALA A 267 7.53 7.44 -20.32
N SER A 268 6.44 7.17 -21.06
CA SER A 268 6.10 7.93 -22.28
C SER A 268 5.81 9.40 -21.99
N ASP A 269 5.22 9.68 -20.84
CA ASP A 269 4.76 11.01 -20.43
C ASP A 269 5.83 11.77 -19.65
N LEU A 270 6.99 11.14 -19.41
CA LEU A 270 8.14 11.69 -18.70
C LEU A 270 9.38 11.81 -19.61
N PHE A 271 9.26 11.36 -20.87
CA PHE A 271 10.40 11.18 -21.77
C PHE A 271 11.11 12.50 -22.09
N GLN A 272 10.38 13.60 -22.27
CA GLN A 272 10.97 14.89 -22.61
C GLN A 272 11.80 15.43 -21.45
N GLN A 273 11.28 15.39 -20.22
CA GLN A 273 12.06 15.78 -19.03
C GLN A 273 13.30 14.90 -18.83
N ILE A 274 13.19 13.60 -19.11
CA ILE A 274 14.30 12.65 -18.98
C ILE A 274 15.41 12.89 -20.02
N THR A 275 15.05 13.24 -21.25
CA THR A 275 16.03 13.34 -22.35
C THR A 275 16.56 14.75 -22.62
N THR A 276 15.80 15.79 -22.28
CA THR A 276 16.18 17.18 -22.57
C THR A 276 17.27 17.67 -21.62
N THR A 277 17.25 17.23 -20.37
CA THR A 277 18.25 17.62 -19.34
C THR A 277 19.65 17.06 -19.66
N ASN A 278 19.74 15.93 -20.36
CA ASN A 278 21.01 15.36 -20.79
C ASN A 278 21.65 16.11 -21.99
N LYS A 279 20.92 17.01 -22.65
CA LYS A 279 21.44 17.79 -23.78
C LYS A 279 22.13 19.09 -23.37
N SER A 280 21.97 19.54 -22.13
CA SER A 280 22.62 20.74 -21.61
C SER A 280 24.05 20.55 -21.09
N GLU A 281 24.60 19.32 -21.17
CA GLU A 281 25.95 18.98 -20.73
C GLU A 281 26.94 18.69 -21.89
N PHE A 282 26.59 19.01 -23.14
CA PHE A 282 27.48 18.89 -24.31
C PHE A 282 27.60 20.21 -25.08
#